data_AF-A0A1V3RJ59-F1
#
_entry.id   AF-A0A1V3RJ59-F1
#
_cell.length_a   1.000
_cell.length_b   1.000
_cell.length_c   1.000
_cell.angle_alpha   90.00
_cell.angle_beta   90.00
_cell.angle_gamma   90.00
#
_symmetry.space_group_name_H-M   'P 1'
#
loop_
_entity.id
_entity.type
_entity.pdbx_description
1 polymer ?
#
loop_
_entity_poly.entity_id
_entity_poly.type
_entity_poly.pdbx_seq_one_letter_code
_entity_poly.pdbx_strand_id
1 'polypeptide(L)'
;IEEQLKANLKILNEELIEKIEDHQDFMGDLSFFLFKVHKIETEISCADIKKYFDNYKDTIDRIRKKYIEEKPILINYLRLLLIMNNCNEVGHIRRASWEFEGVLFSLINNRNHLNTEDFKELCSLDNNERILIDFCKNKIFGKAENDEIFKLDEFSTEKFIKGWLILKVVNAENENVCLAFYDGNETGVSAYVDKNSNRLITTEDFSWGNSICGFGVRSGFGSGNYVHYTNNDFWLNPKIIDTPFSEIAFDKKNRTKEQIKKNNEKISELIEIIYNRHELSKNDTEKKVYNDIGSLNLR
;
A
#
# COMPACT_ATOMS: atom_id res chain seq x y z
N ILE A 1 24.59 20.89 -19.22
CA ILE A 1 24.92 19.45 -19.30
C ILE A 1 23.67 18.65 -19.71
N GLU A 2 22.59 18.69 -18.93
CA GLU A 2 21.33 18.02 -19.27
C GLU A 2 20.81 18.34 -20.68
N GLU A 3 20.63 19.61 -21.03
CA GLU A 3 20.16 20.03 -22.36
C GLU A 3 21.06 19.52 -23.51
N GLN A 4 22.36 19.40 -23.27
CA GLN A 4 23.30 18.89 -24.26
C GLN A 4 23.16 17.37 -24.43
N LEU A 5 22.99 16.63 -23.33
CA LEU A 5 22.71 15.19 -23.35
C LEU A 5 21.37 14.90 -24.04
N LYS A 6 20.34 15.69 -23.70
CA LYS A 6 19.02 15.65 -24.33
C LYS A 6 19.09 15.90 -25.83
N ALA A 7 19.80 16.93 -26.28
CA ALA A 7 19.99 17.21 -27.70
C ALA A 7 20.67 16.03 -28.43
N ASN A 8 21.69 15.42 -27.81
CA ASN A 8 22.36 14.24 -28.37
C ASN A 8 21.42 13.02 -28.48
N LEU A 9 20.59 12.78 -27.46
CA LEU A 9 19.60 11.70 -27.49
C LEU A 9 18.51 11.94 -28.55
N LYS A 10 18.09 13.19 -28.78
CA LYS A 10 17.14 13.53 -29.86
C LYS A 10 17.72 13.27 -31.25
N ILE A 11 19.02 13.46 -31.46
CA ILE A 11 19.69 13.07 -32.72
C ILE A 11 19.57 11.56 -32.96
N LEU A 12 19.62 10.75 -31.90
CA LEU A 12 19.54 9.29 -32.00
C LEU A 12 18.08 8.78 -32.11
N ASN A 13 17.15 9.38 -31.37
CA ASN A 13 15.74 8.98 -31.37
C ASN A 13 14.82 10.12 -30.87
N GLU A 14 14.53 11.09 -31.75
CA GLU A 14 13.66 12.23 -31.46
C GLU A 14 12.27 11.80 -30.95
N GLU A 15 11.62 10.86 -31.64
CA GLU A 15 10.26 10.41 -31.33
C GLU A 15 10.11 9.85 -29.91
N LEU A 16 11.08 9.03 -29.46
CA LEU A 16 11.06 8.47 -28.10
C LEU A 16 11.22 9.58 -27.07
N ILE A 17 12.15 10.50 -27.27
CA ILE A 17 12.46 11.54 -26.30
C ILE A 17 11.30 12.53 -26.18
N GLU A 18 10.69 12.93 -27.29
CA GLU A 18 9.48 13.77 -27.28
C GLU A 18 8.32 13.09 -26.54
N LYS A 19 8.10 11.79 -26.77
CA LYS A 19 7.07 11.02 -26.04
C LYS A 19 7.30 11.00 -24.53
N ILE A 20 8.54 10.97 -24.08
CA ILE A 20 8.89 11.02 -22.65
C ILE A 20 8.63 12.44 -22.13
N GLU A 21 9.07 13.46 -22.85
CA GLU A 21 8.89 14.86 -22.47
C GLU A 21 7.41 15.25 -22.34
N ASP A 22 6.56 14.76 -23.25
CA ASP A 22 5.12 14.98 -23.25
C ASP A 22 4.38 14.21 -22.15
N HIS A 23 5.05 13.25 -21.50
CA HIS A 23 4.44 12.46 -20.44
C HIS A 23 4.19 13.32 -19.19
N GLN A 24 2.99 13.18 -18.59
CA GLN A 24 2.52 14.03 -17.48
C GLN A 24 3.44 14.07 -16.25
N ASP A 25 4.25 13.03 -16.02
CA ASP A 25 5.19 13.00 -14.88
C ASP A 25 6.57 13.55 -15.20
N PHE A 26 6.99 13.51 -16.46
CA PHE A 26 8.32 13.97 -16.86
C PHE A 26 8.26 15.44 -17.28
N MET A 27 7.21 15.89 -17.96
CA MET A 27 6.97 17.33 -18.23
C MET A 27 8.20 18.06 -18.80
N GLY A 28 8.91 17.42 -19.73
CA GLY A 28 10.15 17.94 -20.32
C GLY A 28 11.44 17.64 -19.53
N ASP A 29 11.33 17.13 -18.31
CA ASP A 29 12.45 16.78 -17.42
C ASP A 29 12.93 15.35 -17.68
N LEU A 30 14.17 15.22 -18.15
CA LEU A 30 14.83 13.93 -18.37
C LEU A 30 15.84 13.60 -17.28
N SER A 31 16.03 14.47 -16.28
CA SER A 31 16.98 14.32 -15.18
C SER A 31 16.81 12.98 -14.45
N PHE A 32 15.58 12.49 -14.38
CA PHE A 32 15.28 11.17 -13.82
C PHE A 32 16.01 10.05 -14.58
N PHE A 33 15.89 9.99 -15.90
CA PHE A 33 16.59 8.99 -16.71
C PHE A 33 18.10 9.25 -16.74
N LEU A 34 18.49 10.52 -16.89
CA LEU A 34 19.88 10.92 -17.15
C LEU A 34 20.79 10.86 -15.92
N PHE A 35 20.26 11.13 -14.73
CA PHE A 35 21.08 11.29 -13.53
C PHE A 35 20.65 10.37 -12.38
N LYS A 36 19.40 9.91 -12.36
CA LYS A 36 18.90 9.06 -11.27
C LYS A 36 18.91 7.58 -11.64
N VAL A 37 18.70 7.23 -12.91
CA VAL A 37 18.73 5.85 -13.41
C VAL A 37 20.13 5.47 -13.91
N HIS A 38 20.80 6.37 -14.62
CA HIS A 38 22.17 6.16 -15.08
C HIS A 38 23.15 7.02 -14.25
N LYS A 39 24.24 6.41 -13.78
CA LYS A 39 25.36 7.20 -13.23
C LYS A 39 25.97 8.01 -14.39
N ILE A 40 26.36 9.25 -14.12
CA ILE A 40 26.89 10.24 -15.09
C ILE A 40 28.00 9.69 -16.01
N GLU A 41 28.66 8.61 -15.60
CA GLU A 41 29.80 7.98 -16.28
C GLU A 41 29.42 6.86 -17.26
N THR A 42 28.14 6.49 -17.37
CA THR A 42 27.66 5.41 -18.25
C THR A 42 27.06 5.98 -19.53
N GLU A 43 27.46 5.45 -20.69
CA GLU A 43 26.82 5.78 -21.97
C GLU A 43 25.36 5.33 -21.93
N ILE A 44 24.43 6.28 -22.09
CA ILE A 44 22.99 6.02 -22.00
C ILE A 44 22.49 5.67 -23.40
N SER A 45 22.03 4.44 -23.59
CA SER A 45 21.45 4.02 -24.87
C SER A 45 19.96 4.38 -24.94
N CYS A 46 19.48 4.74 -26.15
CA CYS A 46 18.04 4.92 -26.36
C CYS A 46 17.25 3.62 -26.09
N ALA A 47 17.87 2.45 -26.20
CA ALA A 47 17.24 1.18 -25.89
C ALA A 47 16.95 1.04 -24.38
N ASP A 48 17.90 1.45 -23.53
CA ASP A 48 17.73 1.42 -22.07
C ASP A 48 16.66 2.42 -21.62
N ILE A 49 16.70 3.65 -22.17
CA ILE A 49 15.66 4.66 -21.92
C ILE A 49 14.29 4.12 -22.32
N LYS A 50 14.19 3.49 -23.49
CA LYS A 50 12.94 2.91 -23.99
C LYS A 50 12.44 1.81 -23.05
N LYS A 51 13.30 0.85 -22.68
CA LYS A 51 12.96 -0.24 -21.75
C LYS A 51 12.39 0.33 -20.46
N TYR A 52 13.09 1.31 -19.90
CA TYR A 52 12.69 1.93 -18.64
C TYR A 52 11.35 2.66 -18.76
N PHE A 53 11.16 3.45 -19.82
CA PHE A 53 9.92 4.18 -20.04
C PHE A 53 8.74 3.23 -20.29
N ASP A 54 8.94 2.15 -21.05
CA ASP A 54 7.91 1.14 -21.27
C ASP A 54 7.52 0.44 -19.94
N ASN A 55 8.50 0.13 -19.08
CA ASN A 55 8.25 -0.39 -17.73
C ASN A 55 7.50 0.61 -16.86
N TYR A 56 7.91 1.88 -16.87
CA TYR A 56 7.25 2.96 -16.13
C TYR A 56 5.77 3.06 -16.50
N LYS A 57 5.45 2.97 -17.80
CA LYS A 57 4.06 2.97 -18.28
C LYS A 57 3.32 1.71 -17.85
N ASP A 58 3.97 0.54 -17.89
CA ASP A 58 3.33 -0.71 -17.44
C ASP A 58 3.10 -0.77 -15.93
N THR A 59 3.76 0.08 -15.15
CA THR A 59 3.57 0.21 -13.69
C THR A 59 2.69 1.41 -13.32
N ILE A 60 3.17 2.65 -13.48
CA ILE A 60 2.52 3.86 -12.94
C ILE A 60 1.25 4.22 -13.71
N ASP A 61 1.31 4.24 -15.05
CA ASP A 61 0.11 4.54 -15.84
C ASP A 61 -0.94 3.45 -15.66
N ARG A 62 -0.49 2.20 -15.47
CA ARG A 62 -1.38 1.10 -15.13
C ARG A 62 -2.08 1.39 -13.81
N ILE A 63 -1.37 1.69 -12.72
CA ILE A 63 -1.98 1.97 -11.41
C ILE A 63 -3.05 3.07 -11.47
N ARG A 64 -2.83 4.13 -12.29
CA ARG A 64 -3.76 5.26 -12.44
C ARG A 64 -5.06 4.95 -13.18
N LYS A 65 -5.14 3.82 -13.89
CA LYS A 65 -6.37 3.44 -14.60
C LYS A 65 -7.43 3.01 -13.57
N LYS A 66 -8.60 3.65 -13.65
CA LYS A 66 -9.75 3.35 -12.77
C LYS A 66 -10.30 1.94 -12.95
N TYR A 67 -10.22 1.39 -14.17
CA TYR A 67 -10.67 0.04 -14.52
C TYR A 67 -9.49 -0.76 -15.04
N ILE A 68 -9.09 -1.79 -14.30
CA ILE A 68 -8.01 -2.68 -14.70
C ILE A 68 -8.40 -4.10 -14.36
N GLU A 69 -8.50 -4.94 -15.39
CA GLU A 69 -8.80 -6.38 -15.24
C GLU A 69 -7.52 -7.23 -15.40
N GLU A 70 -6.45 -6.68 -15.97
CA GLU A 70 -5.19 -7.39 -16.22
C GLU A 70 -4.20 -7.22 -15.07
N LYS A 71 -3.55 -8.32 -14.66
CA LYS A 71 -2.50 -8.37 -13.62
C LYS A 71 -2.93 -7.82 -12.24
N PRO A 72 -4.06 -8.31 -11.67
CA PRO A 72 -4.63 -7.77 -10.43
C PRO A 72 -3.64 -7.77 -9.26
N ILE A 73 -2.82 -8.82 -9.16
CA ILE A 73 -1.87 -9.00 -8.06
C ILE A 73 -0.73 -7.99 -8.14
N LEU A 74 -0.13 -7.84 -9.32
CA LEU A 74 0.92 -6.86 -9.55
C LEU A 74 0.47 -5.44 -9.18
N ILE A 75 -0.75 -5.04 -9.56
CA ILE A 75 -1.27 -3.70 -9.27
C ILE A 75 -1.38 -3.44 -7.77
N ASN A 76 -1.91 -4.40 -7.01
CA ASN A 76 -2.00 -4.28 -5.56
C ASN A 76 -0.62 -4.08 -4.92
N TYR A 77 0.37 -4.87 -5.34
CA TYR A 77 1.74 -4.77 -4.83
C TYR A 77 2.44 -3.49 -5.27
N LEU A 78 2.22 -3.01 -6.49
CA LEU A 78 2.77 -1.73 -6.93
C LEU A 78 2.21 -0.57 -6.10
N ARG A 79 0.88 -0.51 -5.88
CA ARG A 79 0.25 0.49 -5.00
C ARG A 79 0.84 0.44 -3.60
N LEU A 80 0.97 -0.75 -3.04
CA LEU A 80 1.54 -0.94 -1.70
C LEU A 80 3.02 -0.54 -1.63
N LEU A 81 3.82 -0.83 -2.66
CA LEU A 81 5.23 -0.42 -2.72
C LEU A 81 5.36 1.11 -2.64
N LEU A 82 4.45 1.86 -3.28
CA LEU A 82 4.44 3.32 -3.20
C LEU A 82 4.16 3.82 -1.78
N ILE A 83 3.20 3.20 -1.08
CA ILE A 83 2.90 3.51 0.33
C ILE A 83 4.09 3.19 1.22
N MET A 84 4.70 2.03 1.04
CA MET A 84 5.88 1.61 1.80
C MET A 84 7.13 2.43 1.50
N ASN A 85 7.13 3.20 0.42
CA ASN A 85 8.17 4.17 0.07
C ASN A 85 7.81 5.61 0.49
N ASN A 86 6.71 5.82 1.22
CA ASN A 86 6.21 7.14 1.60
C ASN A 86 5.98 8.07 0.38
N CYS A 87 5.66 7.50 -0.79
CA CYS A 87 5.28 8.31 -1.96
C CYS A 87 3.98 9.07 -1.67
N ASN A 88 3.07 8.42 -0.96
CA ASN A 88 1.96 9.04 -0.23
C ASN A 88 2.18 8.76 1.26
N GLU A 89 2.32 9.81 2.05
CA GLU A 89 2.53 9.69 3.50
C GLU A 89 1.21 9.49 4.24
N VAL A 90 1.25 8.70 5.31
CA VAL A 90 0.16 8.68 6.29
C VAL A 90 0.23 9.97 7.08
N GLY A 91 -0.86 10.73 7.13
CA GLY A 91 -0.88 11.95 7.91
C GLY A 91 -2.22 12.66 7.90
N HIS A 92 -2.19 13.93 8.29
CA HIS A 92 -3.38 14.74 8.42
C HIS A 92 -4.08 14.96 7.06
N ILE A 93 -5.38 14.67 7.02
CA ILE A 93 -6.20 14.90 5.83
C ILE A 93 -6.64 16.36 5.80
N ARG A 94 -6.36 17.06 4.69
CA ARG A 94 -6.70 18.48 4.54
C ARG A 94 -8.20 18.72 4.82
N ARG A 95 -8.48 19.68 5.72
CA ARG A 95 -9.85 20.05 6.17
C ARG A 95 -10.58 18.94 6.95
N ALA A 96 -9.86 17.98 7.51
CA ALA A 96 -10.37 17.01 8.48
C ALA A 96 -10.03 17.42 9.93
N SER A 97 -10.47 16.66 10.93
CA SER A 97 -10.02 16.83 12.32
C SER A 97 -8.66 16.18 12.49
N TRP A 98 -7.95 16.51 13.57
CA TRP A 98 -6.69 15.85 13.96
C TRP A 98 -6.91 14.52 14.68
N GLU A 99 -8.15 14.02 14.71
CA GLU A 99 -8.53 12.80 15.43
C GLU A 99 -8.25 11.54 14.61
N PHE A 100 -8.02 11.68 13.31
CA PHE A 100 -7.63 10.59 12.41
C PHE A 100 -6.65 11.07 11.35
N GLU A 101 -5.87 10.12 10.85
CA GLU A 101 -4.94 10.30 9.76
C GLU A 101 -5.30 9.32 8.64
N GLY A 102 -4.80 9.57 7.44
CA GLY A 102 -5.03 8.67 6.32
C GLY A 102 -4.02 8.79 5.20
N VAL A 103 -4.17 7.92 4.21
CA VAL A 103 -3.30 7.82 3.04
C VAL A 103 -4.08 7.40 1.81
N LEU A 104 -3.74 7.98 0.66
CA LEU A 104 -4.31 7.59 -0.63
C LEU A 104 -3.62 6.33 -1.13
N PHE A 105 -4.34 5.21 -1.17
CA PHE A 105 -3.79 3.92 -1.60
C PHE A 105 -3.80 3.79 -3.13
N SER A 106 -4.85 4.27 -3.79
CA SER A 106 -5.03 4.10 -5.24
C SER A 106 -4.58 5.33 -6.04
N LEU A 107 -4.81 6.52 -5.52
CA LEU A 107 -4.52 7.78 -6.18
C LEU A 107 -3.06 8.19 -5.99
N ILE A 108 -2.34 8.31 -7.10
CA ILE A 108 -1.00 8.90 -7.15
C ILE A 108 -1.17 10.38 -7.50
N ASN A 109 -1.01 11.27 -6.53
CA ASN A 109 -1.25 12.71 -6.69
C ASN A 109 0.04 13.55 -6.86
N ASN A 110 1.20 12.90 -6.86
CA ASN A 110 2.50 13.54 -6.90
C ASN A 110 3.51 12.69 -7.70
N ARG A 111 4.77 13.15 -7.77
CA ARG A 111 5.87 12.49 -8.50
C ARG A 111 6.93 11.89 -7.57
N ASN A 112 6.60 11.68 -6.29
CA ASN A 112 7.56 11.28 -5.27
C ASN A 112 8.20 9.91 -5.57
N HIS A 113 7.49 9.03 -6.27
CA HIS A 113 8.00 7.72 -6.69
C HIS A 113 9.26 7.82 -7.55
N LEU A 114 9.42 8.89 -8.35
CA LEU A 114 10.62 9.15 -9.15
C LEU A 114 11.88 9.40 -8.28
N ASN A 115 11.71 9.67 -6.99
CA ASN A 115 12.81 9.92 -6.06
C ASN A 115 13.19 8.69 -5.23
N THR A 116 12.46 7.58 -5.37
CA THR A 116 12.64 6.39 -4.53
C THR A 116 13.51 5.35 -5.23
N GLU A 117 14.52 4.83 -4.53
CA GLU A 117 15.46 3.88 -5.13
C GLU A 117 14.78 2.56 -5.52
N ASP A 118 13.85 2.09 -4.69
CA ASP A 118 13.08 0.88 -4.99
C ASP A 118 12.27 1.01 -6.29
N PHE A 119 11.66 2.17 -6.53
CA PHE A 119 10.94 2.39 -7.79
C PHE A 119 11.91 2.46 -8.97
N LYS A 120 13.13 2.98 -8.75
CA LYS A 120 14.12 3.05 -9.81
C LYS A 120 14.59 1.68 -10.24
N GLU A 121 14.88 0.83 -9.27
CA GLU A 121 15.26 -0.57 -9.45
C GLU A 121 14.11 -1.35 -10.09
N LEU A 122 12.87 -1.19 -9.63
CA LEU A 122 11.69 -1.81 -10.24
C LEU A 122 11.62 -1.57 -11.75
N CYS A 123 11.81 -0.33 -12.19
CA CYS A 123 11.69 0.04 -13.60
C CYS A 123 12.89 -0.41 -14.46
N SER A 124 14.00 -0.86 -13.86
CA SER A 124 15.14 -1.42 -14.61
C SER A 124 15.03 -2.93 -14.86
N LEU A 125 14.16 -3.61 -14.11
CA LEU A 125 13.89 -5.05 -14.22
C LEU A 125 13.28 -5.41 -15.59
N ASP A 126 13.30 -6.70 -15.90
CA ASP A 126 12.56 -7.20 -17.06
C ASP A 126 11.06 -7.10 -16.81
N ASN A 127 10.31 -6.76 -17.86
CA ASN A 127 8.85 -6.62 -17.79
C ASN A 127 8.13 -7.97 -17.71
N ASN A 128 8.42 -8.72 -16.65
CA ASN A 128 7.81 -10.00 -16.33
C ASN A 128 7.03 -9.85 -15.03
N GLU A 129 5.73 -10.16 -15.07
CA GLU A 129 4.83 -9.96 -13.92
C GLU A 129 5.33 -10.63 -12.64
N ARG A 130 5.86 -11.86 -12.73
CA ARG A 130 6.38 -12.58 -11.57
C ARG A 130 7.61 -11.89 -10.98
N ILE A 131 8.55 -11.47 -11.81
CA ILE A 131 9.76 -10.76 -11.37
C ILE A 131 9.38 -9.45 -10.66
N LEU A 132 8.43 -8.70 -11.22
CA LEU A 132 7.97 -7.44 -10.63
C LEU A 132 7.22 -7.67 -9.30
N ILE A 133 6.37 -8.69 -9.22
CA ILE A 133 5.67 -9.06 -7.96
C ILE A 133 6.69 -9.47 -6.90
N ASP A 134 7.62 -10.37 -7.22
CA ASP A 134 8.62 -10.89 -6.28
C ASP A 134 9.50 -9.74 -5.76
N PHE A 135 9.89 -8.80 -6.64
CA PHE A 135 10.59 -7.59 -6.26
C PHE A 135 9.79 -6.73 -5.26
N CYS A 136 8.53 -6.41 -5.59
CA CYS A 136 7.67 -5.60 -4.72
C CYS A 136 7.53 -6.25 -3.34
N LYS A 137 7.27 -7.57 -3.29
CA LYS A 137 7.17 -8.34 -2.05
C LYS A 137 8.43 -8.21 -1.20
N ASN A 138 9.60 -8.49 -1.78
CA ASN A 138 10.87 -8.40 -1.07
C ASN A 138 11.08 -7.04 -0.41
N LYS A 139 10.81 -5.94 -1.13
CA LYS A 139 10.96 -4.58 -0.60
C LYS A 139 9.92 -4.24 0.46
N ILE A 140 8.64 -4.57 0.21
CA ILE A 140 7.53 -4.28 1.12
C ILE A 140 7.71 -5.01 2.44
N PHE A 141 7.98 -6.32 2.38
CA PHE A 141 8.03 -7.14 3.58
C PHE A 141 9.33 -6.95 4.37
N GLY A 142 10.46 -6.73 3.69
CA GLY A 142 11.71 -6.32 4.37
C GLY A 142 11.54 -5.00 5.13
N LYS A 143 10.81 -4.03 4.57
CA LYS A 143 10.45 -2.79 5.30
C LYS A 143 9.50 -3.04 6.45
N ALA A 144 8.46 -3.87 6.23
CA ALA A 144 7.49 -4.18 7.27
C ALA A 144 8.14 -4.87 8.48
N GLU A 145 9.16 -5.70 8.25
CA GLU A 145 9.97 -6.29 9.31
C GLU A 145 10.84 -5.25 10.02
N ASN A 146 11.61 -4.44 9.28
CA ASN A 146 12.48 -3.41 9.84
C ASN A 146 11.72 -2.37 10.69
N ASP A 147 10.51 -2.00 10.25
CA ASP A 147 9.65 -1.03 10.93
C ASP A 147 8.76 -1.69 12.02
N GLU A 148 8.88 -3.01 12.19
CA GLU A 148 8.11 -3.84 13.11
C GLU A 148 6.58 -3.61 13.00
N ILE A 149 6.06 -3.49 11.76
CA ILE A 149 4.70 -3.01 11.47
C ILE A 149 3.61 -3.79 12.20
N PHE A 150 3.79 -5.10 12.40
CA PHE A 150 2.78 -5.95 13.03
C PHE A 150 2.82 -5.93 14.57
N LYS A 151 3.79 -5.25 15.20
CA LYS A 151 3.84 -5.06 16.65
C LYS A 151 2.97 -3.86 17.06
N LEU A 152 1.83 -4.15 17.70
CA LEU A 152 0.86 -3.14 18.14
C LEU A 152 1.13 -2.53 19.52
N ASP A 153 2.17 -2.98 20.24
CA ASP A 153 2.57 -2.45 21.55
C ASP A 153 2.81 -0.93 21.48
N GLU A 154 3.43 -0.46 20.39
CA GLU A 154 3.69 0.96 20.08
C GLU A 154 2.80 1.41 18.92
N PHE A 155 1.54 1.70 19.22
CA PHE A 155 0.58 2.15 18.22
C PHE A 155 0.98 3.50 17.60
N SER A 156 1.03 3.53 16.27
CA SER A 156 0.91 4.75 15.47
C SER A 156 -0.08 4.51 14.34
N THR A 157 -0.76 5.55 13.88
CA THR A 157 -1.69 5.43 12.74
C THR A 157 -0.96 4.96 11.49
N GLU A 158 0.29 5.40 11.30
CA GLU A 158 1.13 4.98 10.18
C GLU A 158 1.37 3.47 10.16
N LYS A 159 1.87 2.90 11.29
CA LYS A 159 2.10 1.45 11.40
C LYS A 159 0.80 0.69 11.20
N PHE A 160 -0.28 1.16 11.81
CA PHE A 160 -1.58 0.49 11.72
C PHE A 160 -2.15 0.49 10.29
N ILE A 161 -2.16 1.63 9.60
CA ILE A 161 -2.64 1.74 8.22
C ILE A 161 -1.75 0.94 7.27
N LYS A 162 -0.42 1.04 7.37
CA LYS A 162 0.49 0.26 6.53
C LYS A 162 0.30 -1.24 6.75
N GLY A 163 0.22 -1.69 8.01
CA GLY A 163 -0.04 -3.09 8.33
C GLY A 163 -1.40 -3.56 7.80
N TRP A 164 -2.45 -2.76 7.94
CA TRP A 164 -3.77 -3.06 7.38
C TRP A 164 -3.73 -3.22 5.85
N LEU A 165 -3.06 -2.29 5.15
CA LEU A 165 -2.89 -2.36 3.70
C LEU A 165 -2.08 -3.57 3.26
N ILE A 166 -1.01 -3.93 3.98
CA ILE A 166 -0.24 -5.15 3.71
C ILE A 166 -1.15 -6.37 3.83
N LEU A 167 -1.90 -6.51 4.93
CA LEU A 167 -2.82 -7.63 5.13
C LEU A 167 -3.89 -7.68 4.03
N LYS A 168 -4.43 -6.51 3.63
CA LYS A 168 -5.43 -6.44 2.55
C LYS A 168 -4.88 -6.86 1.20
N VAL A 169 -3.65 -6.48 0.87
CA VAL A 169 -3.00 -6.88 -0.38
C VAL A 169 -2.69 -8.38 -0.39
N VAL A 170 -2.19 -8.95 0.71
CA VAL A 170 -1.94 -10.39 0.83
C VAL A 170 -3.25 -11.18 0.76
N ASN A 171 -4.30 -10.69 1.42
CA ASN A 171 -5.62 -11.32 1.31
C ASN A 171 -6.17 -11.26 -0.12
N ALA A 172 -6.03 -10.12 -0.79
CA ALA A 172 -6.43 -9.95 -2.18
C ALA A 172 -5.63 -10.86 -3.14
N GLU A 173 -4.36 -11.13 -2.84
CA GLU A 173 -3.57 -12.15 -3.55
C GLU A 173 -4.16 -13.55 -3.39
N ASN A 174 -4.47 -13.97 -2.16
CA ASN A 174 -5.05 -15.28 -1.88
C ASN A 174 -6.41 -15.48 -2.59
N GLU A 175 -7.18 -14.40 -2.73
CA GLU A 175 -8.48 -14.39 -3.42
C GLU A 175 -8.36 -14.13 -4.93
N ASN A 176 -7.14 -13.89 -5.44
CA ASN A 176 -6.85 -13.52 -6.82
C ASN A 176 -7.67 -12.32 -7.33
N VAL A 177 -7.73 -11.24 -6.55
CA VAL A 177 -8.51 -10.03 -6.87
C VAL A 177 -7.70 -8.74 -6.84
N CYS A 178 -8.10 -7.76 -7.66
CA CYS A 178 -7.61 -6.39 -7.55
C CYS A 178 -8.42 -5.65 -6.48
N LEU A 179 -7.74 -4.97 -5.55
CA LEU A 179 -8.39 -4.08 -4.60
C LEU A 179 -9.03 -2.90 -5.36
N ALA A 180 -10.24 -2.53 -4.95
CA ALA A 180 -11.01 -1.49 -5.61
C ALA A 180 -10.23 -0.17 -5.70
N PHE A 181 -10.31 0.48 -6.87
CA PHE A 181 -9.76 1.82 -7.08
C PHE A 181 -10.68 2.85 -6.39
N TYR A 182 -10.54 2.99 -5.07
CA TYR A 182 -11.36 3.88 -4.26
C TYR A 182 -10.59 4.41 -3.05
N ASP A 183 -10.53 5.74 -2.93
CA ASP A 183 -9.87 6.46 -1.83
C ASP A 183 -10.84 7.42 -1.11
N GLY A 184 -12.11 7.05 -0.95
CA GLY A 184 -13.02 7.79 -0.05
C GLY A 184 -13.33 9.25 -0.41
N ASN A 185 -13.31 9.63 -1.69
CA ASN A 185 -13.30 11.04 -2.14
C ASN A 185 -12.01 11.79 -1.74
N GLU A 186 -10.85 11.19 -2.05
CA GLU A 186 -9.51 11.74 -1.79
C GLU A 186 -9.17 11.90 -0.30
N THR A 187 -9.88 11.21 0.59
CA THR A 187 -9.53 11.13 2.02
C THR A 187 -8.64 9.93 2.32
N GLY A 188 -8.70 8.90 1.48
CA GLY A 188 -7.87 7.73 1.59
C GLY A 188 -8.26 6.81 2.75
N VAL A 189 -7.52 5.72 2.86
CA VAL A 189 -7.63 4.75 3.95
C VAL A 189 -7.18 5.44 5.23
N SER A 190 -8.02 5.41 6.25
CA SER A 190 -7.90 6.23 7.45
C SER A 190 -8.09 5.42 8.72
N ALA A 191 -7.46 5.88 9.80
CA ALA A 191 -7.63 5.35 11.14
C ALA A 191 -7.53 6.48 12.17
N TYR A 192 -8.21 6.30 13.30
CA TYR A 192 -8.17 7.23 14.42
C TYR A 192 -6.80 7.17 15.12
N VAL A 193 -6.34 8.35 15.57
CA VAL A 193 -5.10 8.49 16.36
C VAL A 193 -5.24 7.81 17.73
N ASP A 194 -6.44 7.86 18.32
CA ASP A 194 -6.77 6.99 19.45
C ASP A 194 -7.04 5.56 18.96
N LYS A 195 -6.12 4.64 19.28
CA LYS A 195 -6.23 3.22 18.91
C LYS A 195 -7.58 2.59 19.29
N ASN A 196 -8.15 2.99 20.42
CA ASN A 196 -9.38 2.40 20.94
C ASN A 196 -10.62 2.79 20.12
N SER A 197 -10.54 3.89 19.36
CA SER A 197 -11.59 4.36 18.46
C SER A 197 -11.64 3.54 17.16
N ASN A 198 -10.60 2.76 16.86
CA ASN A 198 -10.56 1.84 15.71
C ASN A 198 -11.17 0.45 16.00
N ARG A 199 -11.70 0.22 17.20
CA ARG A 199 -12.18 -1.11 17.62
C ARG A 199 -13.49 -1.51 16.97
N LEU A 200 -13.61 -2.80 16.63
CA LEU A 200 -14.85 -3.38 16.13
C LEU A 200 -15.88 -3.64 17.25
N ILE A 201 -15.40 -4.08 18.42
CA ILE A 201 -16.16 -4.25 19.66
C ILE A 201 -15.48 -3.45 20.78
N THR A 202 -16.20 -2.51 21.38
CA THR A 202 -15.65 -1.56 22.37
C THR A 202 -15.37 -2.16 23.74
N THR A 203 -15.92 -3.34 24.04
CA THR A 203 -15.69 -4.07 25.31
C THR A 203 -14.48 -5.00 25.25
N GLU A 204 -13.93 -5.24 24.06
CA GLU A 204 -12.73 -6.07 23.88
C GLU A 204 -11.50 -5.18 23.66
N ASP A 205 -10.32 -5.72 23.95
CA ASP A 205 -9.07 -5.00 23.77
C ASP A 205 -8.76 -4.75 22.29
N PHE A 206 -8.00 -3.69 22.04
CA PHE A 206 -7.52 -3.39 20.69
C PHE A 206 -6.53 -4.46 20.25
N SER A 207 -6.78 -5.06 19.08
CA SER A 207 -5.93 -6.04 18.43
C SER A 207 -6.17 -6.00 16.92
N TRP A 208 -5.33 -6.67 16.14
CA TRP A 208 -5.59 -6.83 14.70
C TRP A 208 -6.98 -7.44 14.42
N GLY A 209 -7.34 -8.49 15.16
CA GLY A 209 -8.67 -9.12 15.05
C GLY A 209 -9.84 -8.21 15.45
N ASN A 210 -9.62 -7.28 16.39
CA ASN A 210 -10.63 -6.34 16.90
C ASN A 210 -10.43 -4.90 16.42
N SER A 211 -9.90 -4.69 15.22
CA SER A 211 -9.72 -3.36 14.66
C SER A 211 -10.04 -3.31 13.18
N ILE A 212 -10.23 -2.09 12.67
CA ILE A 212 -10.53 -1.86 11.26
C ILE A 212 -10.07 -0.46 10.84
N CYS A 213 -9.51 -0.35 9.64
CA CYS A 213 -9.36 0.94 8.95
C CYS A 213 -10.61 1.23 8.11
N GLY A 214 -10.93 2.51 7.94
CA GLY A 214 -12.02 2.94 7.07
C GLY A 214 -11.57 3.98 6.05
N PHE A 215 -12.51 4.78 5.55
CA PHE A 215 -12.24 5.96 4.74
C PHE A 215 -12.61 7.22 5.50
N GLY A 216 -11.75 8.24 5.48
CA GLY A 216 -12.05 9.50 6.13
C GLY A 216 -13.25 10.19 5.47
N VAL A 217 -14.08 10.87 6.27
CA VAL A 217 -15.17 11.71 5.78
C VAL A 217 -14.97 13.11 6.32
N ARG A 218 -14.90 14.08 5.40
CA ARG A 218 -14.88 15.51 5.69
C ARG A 218 -16.33 15.99 5.68
N SER A 219 -16.93 16.35 6.81
CA SER A 219 -18.30 16.90 6.76
C SER A 219 -18.28 18.40 6.44
N GLY A 220 -19.07 18.81 5.45
CA GLY A 220 -19.11 20.19 4.97
C GLY A 220 -19.93 21.16 5.83
N PHE A 221 -20.63 20.68 6.88
CA PHE A 221 -21.68 21.46 7.55
C PHE A 221 -21.81 21.15 9.06
N GLY A 222 -20.70 20.97 9.76
CA GLY A 222 -20.69 20.84 11.23
C GLY A 222 -21.05 19.46 11.78
N SER A 223 -21.17 18.43 10.93
CA SER A 223 -21.48 17.05 11.34
C SER A 223 -20.29 16.27 11.89
N GLY A 224 -19.16 16.95 12.15
CA GLY A 224 -17.90 16.32 12.57
C GLY A 224 -17.21 15.55 11.44
N ASN A 225 -15.90 15.35 11.57
CA ASN A 225 -15.15 14.47 10.67
C ASN A 225 -15.08 13.08 11.31
N TYR A 226 -15.13 12.02 10.51
CA TYR A 226 -15.14 10.65 11.03
C TYR A 226 -14.56 9.65 10.04
N VAL A 227 -14.23 8.45 10.51
CA VAL A 227 -13.86 7.32 9.67
C VAL A 227 -15.11 6.51 9.37
N HIS A 228 -15.44 6.37 8.07
CA HIS A 228 -16.57 5.62 7.57
C HIS A 228 -16.14 4.24 7.09
N TYR A 229 -17.07 3.29 7.12
CA TYR A 229 -16.87 1.94 6.61
C TYR A 229 -17.90 1.65 5.53
N THR A 230 -17.61 0.70 4.66
CA THR A 230 -18.49 0.26 3.60
C THR A 230 -19.85 -0.20 4.13
N ASN A 231 -20.83 -0.28 3.25
CA ASN A 231 -22.18 -0.71 3.60
C ASN A 231 -22.28 -2.25 3.75
N ASN A 232 -23.45 -2.72 4.18
CA ASN A 232 -23.70 -4.14 4.40
C ASN A 232 -23.53 -5.00 3.12
N ASP A 233 -23.88 -4.45 1.94
CA ASP A 233 -23.82 -5.18 0.66
C ASP A 233 -22.38 -5.52 0.24
N PHE A 234 -21.42 -4.70 0.68
CA PHE A 234 -19.99 -4.89 0.42
C PHE A 234 -19.21 -5.34 1.65
N TRP A 235 -19.87 -5.48 2.80
CA TRP A 235 -19.27 -6.00 4.01
C TRP A 235 -18.76 -7.43 3.73
N LEU A 236 -17.53 -7.74 4.14
CA LEU A 236 -16.81 -8.99 3.83
C LEU A 236 -16.34 -9.16 2.38
N ASN A 237 -16.54 -8.18 1.49
CA ASN A 237 -16.00 -8.28 0.14
C ASN A 237 -14.46 -8.16 0.17
N PRO A 238 -13.71 -9.16 -0.33
CA PRO A 238 -12.24 -9.16 -0.28
C PRO A 238 -11.60 -8.08 -1.16
N LYS A 239 -12.35 -7.50 -2.12
CA LYS A 239 -11.88 -6.39 -2.97
C LYS A 239 -11.88 -5.04 -2.25
N ILE A 240 -12.51 -4.95 -1.08
CA ILE A 240 -12.78 -3.69 -0.39
C ILE A 240 -11.86 -3.57 0.84
N ILE A 241 -11.24 -2.40 1.01
CA ILE A 241 -10.20 -2.18 2.02
C ILE A 241 -10.80 -2.06 3.43
N ASP A 242 -11.94 -1.42 3.58
CA ASP A 242 -12.61 -1.13 4.86
C ASP A 242 -13.61 -2.22 5.28
N THR A 243 -13.21 -3.47 5.08
CA THR A 243 -13.95 -4.68 5.50
C THR A 243 -13.10 -5.51 6.47
N PRO A 244 -13.68 -6.37 7.31
CA PRO A 244 -12.90 -7.35 8.06
C PRO A 244 -12.34 -8.45 7.15
N PHE A 245 -11.50 -9.33 7.71
CA PHE A 245 -10.89 -10.46 6.98
C PHE A 245 -11.70 -11.75 7.08
N SER A 246 -12.62 -11.84 8.05
CA SER A 246 -13.52 -12.97 8.25
C SER A 246 -14.92 -12.50 8.65
N GLU A 247 -15.87 -13.43 8.80
CA GLU A 247 -17.29 -13.24 9.08
C GLU A 247 -17.62 -12.52 10.41
N ILE A 248 -17.28 -11.23 10.49
CA ILE A 248 -17.76 -10.32 11.53
C ILE A 248 -19.11 -9.76 11.08
N ALA A 249 -20.09 -9.66 11.99
CA ALA A 249 -21.36 -9.05 11.67
C ALA A 249 -21.21 -7.56 11.33
N PHE A 250 -21.91 -7.10 10.29
CA PHE A 250 -21.97 -5.68 9.92
C PHE A 250 -22.52 -4.86 11.09
N ASP A 251 -23.71 -5.23 11.58
CA ASP A 251 -24.37 -4.60 12.72
C ASP A 251 -23.56 -4.77 14.01
N LYS A 252 -23.15 -3.65 14.60
CA LYS A 252 -22.33 -3.61 15.83
C LYS A 252 -22.92 -4.45 16.98
N LYS A 253 -24.25 -4.50 17.10
CA LYS A 253 -24.97 -5.24 18.15
C LYS A 253 -24.85 -6.76 18.02
N ASN A 254 -24.56 -7.26 16.82
CA ASN A 254 -24.48 -8.68 16.51
C ASN A 254 -23.04 -9.18 16.49
N ARG A 255 -22.06 -8.31 16.77
CA ARG A 255 -20.64 -8.67 16.82
C ARG A 255 -20.34 -9.44 18.11
N THR A 256 -19.61 -10.54 17.98
CA THR A 256 -19.29 -11.43 19.09
C THR A 256 -17.78 -11.64 19.23
N LYS A 257 -17.33 -12.02 20.44
CA LYS A 257 -15.92 -12.38 20.69
C LYS A 257 -15.43 -13.51 19.78
N GLU A 258 -16.29 -14.48 19.47
CA GLU A 258 -15.96 -15.59 18.59
C GLU A 258 -15.65 -15.13 17.16
N GLN A 259 -16.37 -14.12 16.65
CA GLN A 259 -16.07 -13.54 15.34
C GLN A 259 -14.75 -12.78 15.34
N ILE A 260 -14.44 -12.07 16.43
CA ILE A 260 -13.14 -11.42 16.61
C ILE A 260 -12.01 -12.45 16.61
N LYS A 261 -12.20 -13.59 17.30
CA LYS A 261 -11.25 -14.69 17.33
C LYS A 261 -10.99 -15.24 15.92
N LYS A 262 -12.04 -15.56 15.16
CA LYS A 262 -11.92 -16.02 13.76
C LYS A 262 -11.22 -14.99 12.86
N ASN A 263 -11.50 -13.70 13.06
CA ASN A 263 -10.85 -12.64 12.32
C ASN A 263 -9.36 -12.57 12.65
N ASN A 264 -9.02 -12.76 13.92
CA ASN A 264 -7.63 -12.82 14.35
C ASN A 264 -6.91 -14.04 13.78
N GLU A 265 -7.55 -15.22 13.76
CA GLU A 265 -7.00 -16.44 13.15
C GLU A 265 -6.68 -16.20 11.67
N LYS A 266 -7.61 -15.62 10.90
CA LYS A 266 -7.37 -15.28 9.50
C LYS A 266 -6.22 -14.29 9.32
N ILE A 267 -6.12 -13.27 10.17
CA ILE A 267 -5.02 -12.32 10.12
C ILE A 267 -3.69 -13.00 10.46
N SER A 268 -3.66 -13.88 11.46
CA SER A 268 -2.47 -14.65 11.82
C SER A 268 -1.99 -15.51 10.66
N GLU A 269 -2.89 -16.18 9.92
CA GLU A 269 -2.52 -16.92 8.70
C GLU A 269 -1.87 -16.02 7.64
N LEU A 270 -2.41 -14.80 7.44
CA LEU A 270 -1.85 -13.84 6.48
C LEU A 270 -0.46 -13.37 6.93
N ILE A 271 -0.26 -13.12 8.22
CA ILE A 271 1.03 -12.74 8.79
C ILE A 271 2.04 -13.89 8.66
N GLU A 272 1.63 -15.14 8.89
CA GLU A 272 2.49 -16.30 8.67
C GLU A 272 2.91 -16.44 7.21
N ILE A 273 2.02 -16.19 6.24
CA ILE A 273 2.40 -16.18 4.80
C ILE A 273 3.48 -15.14 4.53
N ILE A 274 3.38 -13.96 5.15
CA ILE A 274 4.37 -12.89 5.01
C ILE A 274 5.72 -13.35 5.55
N TYR A 275 5.77 -13.95 6.74
CA TYR A 275 7.03 -14.36 7.36
C TYR A 275 7.58 -15.71 6.87
N ASN A 276 6.76 -16.59 6.29
CA ASN A 276 7.21 -17.90 5.78
C ASN A 276 7.68 -17.84 4.32
N ARG A 277 7.16 -16.93 3.50
CA ARG A 277 7.58 -16.79 2.09
C ARG A 277 8.90 -16.05 1.92
N HIS A 278 9.32 -15.30 2.94
CA HIS A 278 10.67 -14.78 3.04
C HIS A 278 11.37 -15.65 4.08
N GLU A 279 12.42 -16.40 3.71
CA GLU A 279 13.30 -17.03 4.71
C GLU A 279 14.04 -15.92 5.48
N LEU A 280 13.31 -15.21 6.32
CA LEU A 280 13.79 -14.21 7.26
C LEU A 280 14.17 -14.97 8.51
N SER A 281 15.34 -14.64 9.06
CA SER A 281 15.94 -15.40 10.14
C SER A 281 14.94 -15.57 11.28
N LYS A 282 14.65 -16.83 11.62
CA LYS A 282 14.02 -17.19 12.90
C LYS A 282 14.89 -16.66 14.03
N ASN A 283 14.65 -15.43 14.47
CA ASN A 283 15.13 -14.91 15.74
C ASN A 283 14.06 -13.94 16.30
N ASP A 284 13.51 -14.35 17.43
CA ASP A 284 12.85 -13.55 18.47
C ASP A 284 11.45 -12.95 18.26
N THR A 285 10.70 -13.28 17.20
CA THR A 285 9.25 -12.94 17.15
C THR A 285 8.33 -14.06 17.65
N GLU A 286 8.83 -15.29 17.74
CA GLU A 286 8.12 -16.42 18.36
C GLU A 286 8.29 -16.42 19.88
N LYS A 287 7.51 -15.58 20.58
CA LYS A 287 7.06 -15.84 21.96
C LYS A 287 6.01 -14.87 22.48
N LYS A 288 5.84 -13.68 21.89
CA LYS A 288 4.83 -12.71 22.36
C LYS A 288 3.48 -12.81 21.66
N VAL A 289 3.44 -13.07 20.36
CA VAL A 289 2.17 -13.24 19.62
C VAL A 289 1.36 -14.44 20.14
N TYR A 290 2.04 -15.45 20.72
CA TYR A 290 1.41 -16.62 21.32
C TYR A 290 0.91 -16.42 22.77
N ASN A 291 1.40 -15.42 23.50
CA ASN A 291 0.99 -15.23 24.90
C ASN A 291 -0.35 -14.50 25.06
N ASP A 292 -0.78 -13.73 24.06
CA ASP A 292 -2.12 -13.13 24.05
C ASP A 292 -3.20 -14.11 23.55
N ILE A 293 -2.81 -15.33 23.16
CA ILE A 293 -3.70 -16.38 22.63
C ILE A 293 -4.10 -17.40 23.73
N GLY A 294 -3.59 -17.27 24.96
CA GLY A 294 -3.67 -18.36 25.95
C GLY A 294 -3.67 -17.96 27.42
N SER A 295 -4.44 -16.97 27.84
CA SER A 295 -4.80 -16.82 29.26
C SER A 295 -6.25 -16.40 29.45
N LEU A 296 -7.16 -17.15 28.85
CA LEU A 296 -8.53 -17.30 29.35
C LEU A 296 -8.70 -18.76 29.78
N ASN A 297 -8.72 -18.95 31.09
CA ASN A 297 -8.95 -20.18 31.88
C ASN A 297 -7.73 -21.02 32.27
N LEU A 298 -7.23 -20.73 33.48
CA LEU A 298 -7.09 -21.74 34.55
C LEU A 298 -6.88 -21.03 35.91
N ARG A 299 -7.96 -20.50 36.48
CA ARG A 299 -8.39 -20.63 37.88
C ARG A 299 -9.72 -19.94 38.10
#